data_AF-A0A8K0TRB9-F1
#
_entry.id   AF-A0A8K0TRB9-F1
#
_cell.length_a   1.000
_cell.length_b   1.000
_cell.length_c   1.000
_cell.angle_alpha   90.00
_cell.angle_beta   90.00
_cell.angle_gamma   90.00
#
_symmetry.space_group_name_H-M   'P 1'
#
loop_
_entity.id
_entity.type
_entity.pdbx_description
1 polymer ?
#
loop_
_entity_poly.entity_id
_entity_poly.type
_entity_poly.pdbx_seq_one_letter_code
_entity_poly.pdbx_strand_id
1 'polypeptide(L)'
;MQLTSALLGLAACLPLASAHGFVRGVRVNGQWTAGSDPVWFYSPAGQGPVTAGWDSLNQDLGFVEPARFGTSDIACHKSATAGKNFITVPAGTTIEIFWNTWPDSHKGPIIDYIAPFNGETAANLRWSKFAQKSIVSGQTWVTDSLIQNNFTTTTTIPRNLAAGNYVLRHEIIALHGAGNDNGAQNYPQCLNLRVTGSGTVRPTNGVAGTSLYTRSQPGIIFNLYTSYTSYPYPGPALWTAAN
;
A
#
# COMPACT_ATOMS: atom_id res chain seq x y z
N MET A 1 -17.58 19.61 62.22
CA MET A 1 -16.22 19.53 61.63
C MET A 1 -16.34 18.70 60.36
N GLN A 2 -15.97 19.29 59.23
CA GLN A 2 -16.11 18.80 57.85
C GLN A 2 -15.35 17.49 57.61
N LEU A 3 -15.75 16.73 56.59
CA LEU A 3 -14.87 16.17 55.54
C LEU A 3 -15.72 15.42 54.49
N THR A 4 -16.25 16.14 53.50
CA THR A 4 -16.74 15.54 52.25
C THR A 4 -15.54 15.22 51.36
N SER A 5 -15.21 13.94 51.23
CA SER A 5 -14.17 13.46 50.33
C SER A 5 -14.72 13.44 48.90
N ALA A 6 -14.31 14.40 48.07
CA ALA A 6 -14.57 14.37 46.64
C ALA A 6 -13.52 13.48 45.95
N LEU A 7 -13.94 12.31 45.47
CA LEU A 7 -13.14 11.49 44.58
C LEU A 7 -13.13 12.15 43.19
N LEU A 8 -12.02 12.80 42.81
CA LEU A 8 -11.77 13.13 41.40
C LEU A 8 -11.36 11.85 40.67
N GLY A 9 -12.28 11.29 39.88
CA GLY A 9 -11.96 10.25 38.92
C GLY A 9 -11.17 10.85 37.75
N LEU A 10 -9.87 10.56 37.68
CA LEU A 10 -9.05 10.86 36.51
C LEU A 10 -9.51 9.94 35.36
N ALA A 11 -10.29 10.46 34.42
CA ALA A 11 -10.59 9.75 33.18
C ALA A 11 -9.30 9.68 32.35
N ALA A 12 -8.62 8.53 32.39
CA ALA A 12 -7.49 8.27 31.51
C ALA A 12 -8.02 8.17 30.07
N CYS A 13 -7.87 9.24 29.28
CA CYS A 13 -7.95 9.17 27.84
C CYS A 13 -6.76 8.34 27.34
N LEU A 14 -6.93 7.03 27.23
CA LEU A 14 -6.01 6.20 26.45
C LEU A 14 -6.06 6.72 25.01
N PRO A 15 -4.92 7.09 24.40
CA PRO A 15 -4.91 7.36 22.97
C PRO A 15 -5.35 6.07 22.28
N LEU A 16 -6.43 6.14 21.52
CA LEU A 16 -6.75 5.13 20.52
C LEU A 16 -5.61 5.16 19.51
N ALA A 17 -4.56 4.38 19.76
CA ALA A 17 -3.50 4.16 18.80
C ALA A 17 -4.14 3.42 17.63
N SER A 18 -4.52 4.17 16.60
CA SER A 18 -4.91 3.58 15.33
C SER A 18 -3.68 2.89 14.77
N ALA A 19 -3.63 1.57 14.93
CA ALA A 19 -2.47 0.75 14.61
C ALA A 19 -2.39 0.42 13.12
N HIS A 20 -3.24 0.95 12.24
CA HIS A 20 -3.18 0.59 10.84
C HIS A 20 -3.24 1.83 9.95
N GLY A 21 -2.53 1.77 8.83
CA GLY A 21 -2.26 2.95 8.01
C GLY A 21 -2.91 2.89 6.63
N PHE A 22 -2.90 4.04 5.97
CA PHE A 22 -3.23 4.22 4.56
C PHE A 22 -2.29 5.25 3.93
N VAL A 23 -2.24 5.30 2.61
CA VAL A 23 -1.44 6.31 1.89
C VAL A 23 -2.22 7.63 1.85
N ARG A 24 -1.76 8.61 2.63
CA ARG A 24 -2.33 9.96 2.67
C ARG A 24 -1.99 10.79 1.44
N GLY A 25 -0.92 10.45 0.72
CA GLY A 25 -0.59 11.08 -0.55
C GLY A 25 0.82 10.82 -1.03
N VAL A 26 1.14 11.45 -2.14
CA VAL A 26 2.41 11.29 -2.87
C VAL A 26 2.99 12.67 -3.15
N ARG A 27 4.32 12.76 -3.10
CA ARG A 27 5.07 13.93 -3.57
C ARG A 27 5.94 13.55 -4.76
N VAL A 28 5.86 14.37 -5.81
CA VAL A 28 6.68 14.25 -7.03
C VAL A 28 7.30 15.61 -7.31
N ASN A 29 8.63 15.70 -7.29
CA ASN A 29 9.37 16.96 -7.52
C ASN A 29 8.83 18.13 -6.67
N GLY A 30 8.55 17.87 -5.39
CA GLY A 30 7.99 18.88 -4.46
C GLY A 30 6.47 19.06 -4.53
N GLN A 31 5.79 18.57 -5.57
CA GLN A 31 4.35 18.73 -5.75
C GLN A 31 3.58 17.63 -5.01
N TRP A 32 2.68 18.02 -4.13
CA TRP A 32 1.82 17.10 -3.36
C TRP A 32 0.56 16.71 -4.16
N THR A 33 0.19 15.44 -4.11
CA THR A 33 -1.11 14.95 -4.57
C THR A 33 -1.70 14.05 -3.49
N ALA A 34 -2.94 14.32 -3.09
CA ALA A 34 -3.62 13.54 -2.06
C ALA A 34 -3.91 12.10 -2.52
N GLY A 35 -3.73 11.16 -1.60
CA GLY A 35 -4.22 9.79 -1.69
C GLY A 35 -5.66 9.70 -1.20
N SER A 36 -6.15 8.48 -0.98
CA SER A 36 -7.52 8.25 -0.49
C SER A 36 -7.50 8.10 1.03
N ASP A 37 -7.95 9.14 1.74
CA ASP A 37 -8.23 9.06 3.17
C ASP A 37 -9.59 8.35 3.40
N PRO A 38 -9.65 7.20 4.12
CA PRO A 38 -10.87 6.41 4.32
C PRO A 38 -12.06 7.19 4.89
N VAL A 39 -11.84 8.36 5.49
CA VAL A 39 -12.91 9.28 5.91
C VAL A 39 -13.78 9.77 4.74
N TRP A 40 -13.34 9.60 3.48
CA TRP A 40 -14.13 9.89 2.29
C TRP A 40 -15.53 9.27 2.35
N PHE A 41 -15.68 8.10 2.98
CA PHE A 41 -16.94 7.36 3.10
C PHE A 41 -18.05 8.15 3.80
N TYR A 42 -17.67 9.08 4.69
CA TYR A 42 -18.61 9.93 5.42
C TYR A 42 -18.95 11.23 4.68
N SER A 43 -18.37 11.45 3.49
CA SER A 43 -18.71 12.61 2.66
C SER A 43 -20.09 12.40 2.01
N PRO A 44 -20.89 13.46 1.83
CA PRO A 44 -22.11 13.38 1.06
C PRO A 44 -21.86 12.82 -0.34
N ALA A 45 -22.85 12.11 -0.90
CA ALA A 45 -22.76 11.54 -2.24
C ALA A 45 -22.36 12.62 -3.26
N GLY A 46 -21.32 12.34 -4.04
CA GLY A 46 -20.77 13.27 -5.04
C GLY A 46 -19.90 14.42 -4.49
N GLN A 47 -19.74 14.53 -3.16
CA GLN A 47 -18.95 15.58 -2.51
C GLN A 47 -17.66 15.07 -1.87
N GLY A 48 -17.34 13.79 -2.04
CA GLY A 48 -16.06 13.22 -1.61
C GLY A 48 -14.87 13.89 -2.29
N PRO A 49 -13.68 13.83 -1.67
CA PRO A 49 -12.48 14.48 -2.19
C PRO A 49 -12.08 13.94 -3.56
N VAL A 50 -11.55 14.82 -4.42
CA VAL A 50 -11.01 14.46 -5.73
C VAL A 50 -9.53 14.12 -5.57
N THR A 51 -9.23 12.84 -5.40
CA THR A 51 -7.88 12.35 -5.10
C THR A 51 -7.35 11.43 -6.20
N ALA A 52 -6.04 11.21 -6.23
CA ALA A 52 -5.45 10.20 -7.12
C ALA A 52 -5.52 8.79 -6.53
N GLY A 53 -5.76 8.68 -5.21
CA GLY A 53 -5.96 7.42 -4.53
C GLY A 53 -7.32 6.81 -4.87
N TRP A 54 -7.38 5.49 -4.88
CA TRP A 54 -8.62 4.76 -5.06
C TRP A 54 -9.38 4.69 -3.74
N ASP A 55 -10.64 5.14 -3.75
CA ASP A 55 -11.54 5.10 -2.59
C ASP A 55 -11.89 3.63 -2.29
N SER A 56 -11.70 3.18 -1.05
CA SER A 56 -11.98 1.79 -0.62
C SER A 56 -12.70 1.73 0.74
N LEU A 57 -13.36 0.59 1.00
CA LEU A 57 -14.13 0.34 2.23
C LEU A 57 -13.22 -0.18 3.37
N ASN A 58 -12.26 0.65 3.76
CA ASN A 58 -11.24 0.37 4.76
C ASN A 58 -11.27 1.38 5.91
N GLN A 59 -12.46 1.78 6.37
CA GLN A 59 -12.64 2.72 7.48
C GLN A 59 -12.10 2.20 8.81
N ASP A 60 -11.94 0.87 8.92
CA ASP A 60 -11.24 0.17 10.00
C ASP A 60 -9.70 0.33 9.91
N LEU A 61 -9.21 1.00 8.86
CA LEU A 61 -7.83 1.06 8.41
C LEU A 61 -7.21 -0.33 8.18
N GLY A 62 -8.04 -1.35 8.00
CA GLY A 62 -7.64 -2.75 8.02
C GLY A 62 -6.96 -3.21 6.73
N PHE A 63 -6.87 -4.53 6.60
CA PHE A 63 -6.13 -5.24 5.56
C PHE A 63 -7.03 -6.14 4.72
N VAL A 64 -6.45 -6.76 3.69
CA VAL A 64 -6.99 -7.91 2.97
C VAL A 64 -6.21 -9.16 3.41
N GLU A 65 -6.92 -10.15 3.93
CA GLU A 65 -6.32 -11.41 4.40
C GLU A 65 -6.12 -12.44 3.27
N PRO A 66 -5.25 -13.45 3.44
CA PRO A 66 -4.99 -14.49 2.44
C PRO A 66 -6.23 -15.25 1.93
N ALA A 67 -7.26 -15.43 2.77
CA ALA A 67 -8.53 -16.03 2.38
C ALA A 67 -9.27 -15.22 1.30
N ARG A 68 -8.91 -13.95 1.11
CA ARG A 68 -9.51 -13.02 0.15
C ARG A 68 -8.62 -12.76 -1.08
N PHE A 69 -7.50 -13.45 -1.22
CA PHE A 69 -6.65 -13.30 -2.42
C PHE A 69 -7.36 -13.72 -3.71
N GLY A 70 -8.41 -14.53 -3.65
CA GLY A 70 -9.26 -14.86 -4.80
C GLY A 70 -10.29 -13.78 -5.19
N THR A 71 -10.41 -12.69 -4.45
CA THR A 71 -11.39 -11.61 -4.73
C THR A 71 -10.72 -10.35 -5.28
N SER A 72 -11.49 -9.46 -5.90
CA SER A 72 -10.96 -8.19 -6.42
C SER A 72 -10.40 -7.26 -5.34
N ASP A 73 -10.69 -7.52 -4.06
CA ASP A 73 -10.22 -6.69 -2.94
C ASP A 73 -8.69 -6.66 -2.86
N ILE A 74 -8.01 -7.75 -3.21
CA ILE A 74 -6.53 -7.77 -3.16
C ILE A 74 -5.89 -6.88 -4.24
N ALA A 75 -6.63 -6.48 -5.27
CA ALA A 75 -6.11 -5.62 -6.33
C ALA A 75 -5.85 -4.21 -5.83
N CYS A 76 -6.86 -3.56 -5.23
CA CYS A 76 -6.79 -2.15 -4.81
C CYS A 76 -7.40 -1.85 -3.42
N HIS A 77 -7.57 -2.88 -2.58
CA HIS A 77 -8.30 -2.88 -1.30
C HIS A 77 -9.82 -3.11 -1.46
N LYS A 78 -10.51 -3.26 -0.34
CA LYS A 78 -11.91 -3.67 -0.17
C LYS A 78 -12.83 -2.78 -1.03
N SER A 79 -13.52 -3.38 -2.00
CA SER A 79 -14.47 -2.69 -2.88
C SER A 79 -13.95 -1.38 -3.50
N ALA A 80 -12.66 -1.34 -3.87
CA ALA A 80 -12.02 -0.12 -4.32
C ALA A 80 -12.61 0.43 -5.64
N THR A 81 -12.76 1.76 -5.69
CA THR A 81 -13.20 2.51 -6.88
C THR A 81 -12.12 3.49 -7.33
N ALA A 82 -12.06 3.72 -8.65
CA ALA A 82 -10.97 4.47 -9.24
C ALA A 82 -10.88 5.91 -8.72
N GLY A 83 -9.64 6.37 -8.47
CA GLY A 83 -9.37 7.76 -8.15
C GLY A 83 -9.84 8.71 -9.26
N LYS A 84 -10.08 9.97 -8.88
CA LYS A 84 -10.66 11.01 -9.77
C LYS A 84 -9.63 12.04 -10.23
N ASN A 85 -8.40 11.93 -9.76
CA ASN A 85 -7.25 12.75 -10.15
C ASN A 85 -6.06 11.85 -10.58
N PHE A 86 -5.00 12.44 -11.10
CA PHE A 86 -3.78 11.76 -11.54
C PHE A 86 -2.53 12.42 -10.95
N ILE A 87 -1.61 11.62 -10.45
CA ILE A 87 -0.24 12.05 -10.16
C ILE A 87 0.51 12.10 -11.49
N THR A 88 0.89 13.30 -11.94
CA THR A 88 1.69 13.44 -13.17
C THR A 88 3.17 13.25 -12.84
N VAL A 89 3.83 12.29 -13.48
CA VAL A 89 5.19 11.87 -13.13
C VAL A 89 6.00 11.49 -14.39
N PRO A 90 7.20 12.05 -14.60
CA PRO A 90 8.08 11.56 -15.67
C PRO A 90 8.60 10.15 -15.36
N ALA A 91 8.68 9.30 -16.37
CA ALA A 91 9.37 8.01 -16.28
C ALA A 91 10.80 8.20 -15.74
N GLY A 92 11.26 7.30 -14.87
CA GLY A 92 12.56 7.39 -14.20
C GLY A 92 12.57 8.29 -12.96
N THR A 93 11.47 8.97 -12.65
CA THR A 93 11.38 9.81 -11.45
C THR A 93 11.10 8.98 -10.21
N THR A 94 11.82 9.29 -9.13
CA THR A 94 11.51 8.78 -7.79
C THR A 94 10.36 9.58 -7.19
N ILE A 95 9.32 8.88 -6.75
CA ILE A 95 8.19 9.47 -6.02
C ILE A 95 8.30 9.14 -4.54
N GLU A 96 7.85 10.06 -3.69
CA GLU A 96 7.74 9.88 -2.25
C GLU A 96 6.30 9.51 -1.91
N ILE A 97 6.08 8.41 -1.21
CA ILE A 97 4.77 7.88 -0.81
C ILE A 97 4.66 8.01 0.71
N PHE A 98 3.63 8.71 1.16
CA PHE A 98 3.43 9.06 2.56
C PHE A 98 2.28 8.23 3.13
N TRP A 99 2.57 7.45 4.16
CA TRP A 99 1.57 6.82 5.00
C TRP A 99 1.16 7.78 6.13
N ASN A 100 -0.05 7.62 6.66
CA ASN A 100 -0.48 8.41 7.82
C ASN A 100 0.16 7.94 9.14
N THR A 101 0.38 6.63 9.27
CA THR A 101 0.99 5.96 10.43
C THR A 101 1.43 4.55 10.03
N TRP A 102 2.27 3.92 10.85
CA TRP A 102 2.58 2.49 10.75
C TRP A 102 3.11 1.96 12.09
N PRO A 103 2.62 0.83 12.63
CA PRO A 103 3.19 0.25 13.86
C PRO A 103 4.55 -0.37 13.62
N ASP A 104 5.40 -0.26 14.62
CA ASP A 104 6.69 -0.94 14.71
C ASP A 104 6.59 -2.47 14.65
N SER A 105 5.51 -3.04 15.19
CA SER A 105 5.24 -4.47 15.18
C SER A 105 4.91 -5.01 13.78
N HIS A 106 4.38 -4.16 12.88
CA HIS A 106 3.90 -4.56 11.54
C HIS A 106 5.05 -4.62 10.53
N LYS A 107 6.06 -5.45 10.85
CA LYS A 107 7.23 -5.67 10.00
C LYS A 107 6.85 -6.41 8.73
N GLY A 108 7.45 -6.03 7.61
CA GLY A 108 7.26 -6.75 6.36
C GLY A 108 7.79 -6.04 5.12
N PRO A 109 7.57 -6.62 3.93
CA PRO A 109 8.01 -6.04 2.66
C PRO A 109 7.13 -4.87 2.22
N ILE A 110 7.70 -4.08 1.32
CA ILE A 110 6.99 -3.13 0.47
C ILE A 110 7.12 -3.61 -0.98
N ILE A 111 6.01 -3.71 -1.71
CA ILE A 111 5.99 -4.18 -3.10
C ILE A 111 5.18 -3.19 -3.95
N ASP A 112 5.73 -2.81 -5.10
CA ASP A 112 5.08 -1.91 -6.04
C ASP A 112 4.81 -2.61 -7.38
N TYR A 113 3.58 -2.42 -7.84
CA TYR A 113 3.10 -2.91 -9.13
C TYR A 113 2.57 -1.76 -9.98
N ILE A 114 2.59 -1.97 -11.29
CA ILE A 114 1.99 -1.04 -12.25
C ILE A 114 1.11 -1.78 -13.24
N ALA A 115 -0.01 -1.17 -13.61
CA ALA A 115 -0.93 -1.65 -14.64
C ALA A 115 -1.33 -0.49 -15.57
N PRO A 116 -1.41 -0.69 -16.90
CA PRO A 116 -2.04 0.30 -17.79
C PRO A 116 -3.47 0.60 -17.36
N PHE A 117 -3.93 1.84 -17.57
CA PHE A 117 -5.24 2.29 -17.11
C PHE A 117 -5.99 3.10 -18.15
N ASN A 118 -7.16 2.61 -18.53
CA ASN A 118 -8.13 3.21 -19.45
C ASN A 118 -9.53 3.33 -18.82
N GLY A 119 -9.63 3.32 -17.48
CA GLY A 119 -10.91 3.39 -16.75
C GLY A 119 -11.45 2.04 -16.30
N GLU A 120 -10.63 0.99 -16.29
CA GLU A 120 -11.00 -0.35 -15.85
C GLU A 120 -11.29 -0.39 -14.33
N THR A 121 -12.08 -1.37 -13.90
CA THR A 121 -12.24 -1.68 -12.47
C THR A 121 -11.02 -2.42 -11.94
N ALA A 122 -10.85 -2.46 -10.61
CA ALA A 122 -9.74 -3.16 -9.96
C ALA A 122 -9.63 -4.64 -10.38
N ALA A 123 -10.77 -5.29 -10.66
CA ALA A 123 -10.83 -6.68 -11.10
C ALA A 123 -10.20 -6.93 -12.48
N ASN A 124 -10.18 -5.91 -13.34
CA ASN A 124 -9.74 -6.02 -14.74
C ASN A 124 -8.29 -5.58 -14.95
N LEU A 125 -7.66 -4.99 -13.94
CA LEU A 125 -6.26 -4.56 -14.01
C LEU A 125 -5.29 -5.75 -14.05
N ARG A 126 -4.21 -5.59 -14.83
CA ARG A 126 -3.16 -6.59 -15.04
C ARG A 126 -1.82 -6.03 -14.57
N TRP A 127 -1.35 -6.53 -13.44
CA TRP A 127 -0.25 -5.99 -12.65
C TRP A 127 1.11 -6.55 -13.06
N SER A 128 2.08 -5.66 -13.23
CA SER A 128 3.49 -6.00 -13.38
C SER A 128 4.26 -5.48 -12.17
N LYS A 129 4.93 -6.37 -11.43
CA LYS A 129 5.75 -5.99 -10.27
C LYS A 129 7.00 -5.26 -10.77
N PHE A 130 7.24 -4.02 -10.39
CA PHE A 130 8.43 -3.29 -10.86
C PHE A 130 9.40 -2.92 -9.74
N ALA A 131 8.96 -2.96 -8.47
CA ALA A 131 9.84 -2.81 -7.32
C ALA A 131 9.41 -3.71 -6.16
N GLN A 132 10.39 -4.13 -5.37
CA GLN A 132 10.18 -4.86 -4.12
C GLN A 132 11.33 -4.60 -3.15
N LYS A 133 11.02 -4.38 -1.87
CA LYS A 133 11.98 -4.13 -0.79
C LYS A 133 11.54 -4.91 0.44
N SER A 134 12.47 -5.47 1.22
CA SER A 134 12.16 -6.24 2.44
C SER A 134 13.16 -5.96 3.57
N ILE A 135 14.07 -6.87 3.86
CA ILE A 135 15.05 -6.76 4.94
C ILE A 135 16.15 -5.78 4.49
N VAL A 136 16.43 -4.78 5.33
CA VAL A 136 17.51 -3.80 5.13
C VAL A 136 18.81 -4.36 5.67
N SER A 137 18.81 -4.82 6.92
CA SER A 137 19.94 -5.46 7.59
C SER A 137 19.47 -6.21 8.84
N GLY A 138 19.98 -7.41 9.10
CA GLY A 138 19.58 -8.21 10.26
C GLY A 138 18.06 -8.37 10.36
N GLN A 139 17.47 -7.87 11.45
CA GLN A 139 16.01 -7.87 11.70
C GLN A 139 15.34 -6.52 11.39
N THR A 140 16.05 -5.59 10.76
CA THR A 140 15.50 -4.30 10.31
C THR A 140 14.81 -4.49 8.96
N TRP A 141 13.51 -4.23 8.93
CA TRP A 141 12.67 -4.29 7.73
C TRP A 141 12.50 -2.90 7.11
N VAL A 142 12.12 -2.85 5.84
CA VAL A 142 11.82 -1.59 5.13
C VAL A 142 10.70 -0.79 5.79
N THR A 143 9.79 -1.43 6.52
CA THR A 143 8.77 -0.75 7.34
C THR A 143 9.38 -0.03 8.55
N ASP A 144 10.50 -0.51 9.10
CA ASP A 144 11.22 0.22 10.15
C ASP A 144 11.84 1.50 9.58
N SER A 145 12.41 1.42 8.38
CA SER A 145 12.92 2.60 7.66
C SER A 145 11.80 3.57 7.28
N LEU A 146 10.62 3.06 6.88
CA LEU A 146 9.42 3.87 6.66
C LEU A 146 9.08 4.68 7.91
N ILE A 147 8.99 4.05 9.08
CA ILE A 147 8.68 4.72 10.35
C ILE A 147 9.74 5.78 10.69
N GLN A 148 11.04 5.42 10.60
CA GLN A 148 12.14 6.34 10.86
C GLN A 148 12.16 7.55 9.92
N ASN A 149 11.65 7.38 8.70
CA ASN A 149 11.55 8.42 7.70
C ASN A 149 10.17 9.11 7.71
N ASN A 150 9.60 9.34 8.90
CA ASN A 150 8.31 9.99 9.09
C ASN A 150 7.18 9.37 8.25
N PHE A 151 7.07 8.04 8.30
CA PHE A 151 6.09 7.24 7.55
C PHE A 151 6.18 7.39 6.02
N THR A 152 7.39 7.63 5.50
CA THR A 152 7.62 7.92 4.08
C THR A 152 8.52 6.86 3.45
N THR A 153 8.08 6.31 2.32
CA THR A 153 8.88 5.41 1.47
C THR A 153 8.98 6.00 0.06
N THR A 154 9.89 5.46 -0.74
CA THR A 154 10.10 5.91 -2.12
C THR A 154 10.06 4.75 -3.10
N THR A 155 9.63 5.03 -4.32
CA THR A 155 9.74 4.11 -5.45
C THR A 155 10.07 4.88 -6.72
N THR A 156 10.80 4.25 -7.64
CA THR A 156 11.22 4.89 -8.89
C THR A 156 10.39 4.34 -10.03
N ILE A 157 9.66 5.21 -10.74
CA ILE A 157 8.90 4.80 -11.92
C ILE A 157 9.88 4.30 -12.98
N PRO A 158 9.67 3.13 -13.62
CA PRO A 158 10.64 2.56 -14.56
C PRO A 158 10.98 3.55 -15.69
N ARG A 159 12.28 3.74 -15.97
CA ARG A 159 12.76 4.82 -16.85
C ARG A 159 12.31 4.67 -18.31
N ASN A 160 12.19 3.44 -18.78
CA ASN A 160 11.81 3.11 -20.14
C ASN A 160 10.30 2.87 -20.30
N LEU A 161 9.50 3.09 -19.24
CA LEU A 161 8.05 2.97 -19.28
C LEU A 161 7.44 3.96 -20.27
N ALA A 162 6.58 3.47 -21.16
CA ALA A 162 5.90 4.31 -22.12
C ALA A 162 4.99 5.34 -21.46
N ALA A 163 4.92 6.54 -22.02
CA ALA A 163 3.95 7.54 -21.58
C ALA A 163 2.50 7.02 -21.67
N GLY A 164 1.67 7.43 -20.72
CA GLY A 164 0.28 7.00 -20.62
C GLY A 164 -0.27 7.03 -19.20
N ASN A 165 -1.50 6.58 -19.08
CA ASN A 165 -2.18 6.44 -17.80
C ASN A 165 -1.94 5.04 -17.23
N TYR A 166 -1.64 4.97 -15.94
CA TYR A 166 -1.37 3.74 -15.22
C TYR A 166 -1.99 3.80 -13.83
N VAL A 167 -2.18 2.63 -13.20
CA VAL A 167 -2.37 2.52 -11.75
C VAL A 167 -1.09 2.01 -11.13
N LEU A 168 -0.56 2.73 -10.15
CA LEU A 168 0.42 2.23 -9.19
C LEU A 168 -0.33 1.53 -8.07
N ARG A 169 -0.01 0.27 -7.81
CA ARG A 169 -0.42 -0.46 -6.59
C ARG A 169 0.79 -0.56 -5.69
N HIS A 170 0.79 0.25 -4.65
CA HIS A 170 1.76 0.23 -3.57
C HIS A 170 1.22 -0.63 -2.43
N GLU A 171 2.02 -1.53 -1.87
CA GLU A 171 1.54 -2.43 -0.82
C GLU A 171 2.59 -2.67 0.25
N ILE A 172 2.16 -2.61 1.50
CA ILE A 172 2.85 -3.24 2.64
C ILE A 172 2.17 -4.57 2.94
N ILE A 173 2.94 -5.62 3.20
CA ILE A 173 2.43 -6.89 3.75
C ILE A 173 2.94 -7.01 5.18
N ALA A 174 2.08 -6.85 6.20
CA ALA A 174 2.50 -7.02 7.58
C ALA A 174 2.56 -8.50 7.95
N LEU A 175 3.68 -8.92 8.55
CA LEU A 175 4.01 -10.33 8.79
C LEU A 175 3.89 -10.75 10.26
N HIS A 176 3.52 -9.86 11.18
CA HIS A 176 3.47 -10.16 12.62
C HIS A 176 2.58 -11.37 12.97
N GLY A 177 1.53 -11.63 12.18
CA GLY A 177 0.70 -12.83 12.30
C GLY A 177 1.04 -13.95 11.31
N ALA A 178 1.93 -13.71 10.34
CA ALA A 178 2.12 -14.54 9.15
C ALA A 178 2.77 -15.91 9.41
N GLY A 179 3.23 -16.18 10.64
CA GLY A 179 3.62 -17.54 11.03
C GLY A 179 2.44 -18.52 11.04
N ASN A 180 1.21 -18.01 11.15
CA ASN A 180 -0.01 -18.78 11.09
C ASN A 180 -0.70 -18.64 9.73
N ASP A 181 -1.46 -19.67 9.40
CA ASP A 181 -2.31 -19.65 8.23
C ASP A 181 -3.32 -18.49 8.29
N ASN A 182 -3.53 -17.81 7.16
CA ASN A 182 -4.32 -16.57 7.04
C ASN A 182 -3.84 -15.38 7.91
N GLY A 183 -2.62 -15.43 8.46
CA GLY A 183 -2.13 -14.43 9.40
C GLY A 183 -1.37 -13.24 8.78
N ALA A 184 -0.97 -13.32 7.51
CA ALA A 184 -0.44 -12.17 6.78
C ALA A 184 -1.53 -11.12 6.54
N GLN A 185 -1.14 -9.84 6.52
CA GLN A 185 -2.08 -8.73 6.36
C GLN A 185 -1.61 -7.83 5.22
N ASN A 186 -2.38 -7.78 4.13
CA ASN A 186 -2.04 -7.01 2.95
C ASN A 186 -2.72 -5.64 2.96
N TYR A 187 -1.95 -4.57 2.71
CA TYR A 187 -2.43 -3.19 2.66
C TYR A 187 -2.19 -2.58 1.27
N PRO A 188 -2.89 -3.06 0.22
CA PRO A 188 -2.77 -2.48 -1.11
C PRO A 188 -3.37 -1.07 -1.15
N GLN A 189 -2.68 -0.14 -1.78
CA GLN A 189 -3.09 1.24 -2.00
C GLN A 189 -2.88 1.58 -3.48
N CYS A 190 -3.97 1.83 -4.20
CA CYS A 190 -3.93 2.15 -5.62
C CYS A 190 -3.96 3.66 -5.87
N LEU A 191 -3.13 4.10 -6.82
CA LEU A 191 -2.91 5.50 -7.16
C LEU A 191 -2.89 5.65 -8.69
N ASN A 192 -3.70 6.56 -9.22
CA ASN A 192 -3.67 6.91 -10.64
C ASN A 192 -2.42 7.72 -10.97
N LEU A 193 -1.66 7.24 -11.95
CA LEU A 193 -0.48 7.91 -12.49
C LEU A 193 -0.71 8.33 -13.94
N ARG A 194 -0.25 9.53 -14.29
CA ARG A 194 -0.06 9.96 -15.67
C ARG A 194 1.43 10.06 -15.93
N VAL A 195 1.97 9.03 -16.55
CA VAL A 195 3.40 8.92 -16.85
C VAL A 195 3.73 9.72 -18.10
N THR A 196 4.75 10.56 -18.02
CA THR A 196 5.30 11.34 -19.14
C THR A 196 6.72 10.88 -19.48
N GLY A 197 7.25 11.29 -20.64
CA GLY A 197 8.59 10.94 -21.09
C GLY A 197 8.59 10.23 -22.45
N SER A 198 9.77 9.75 -22.86
CA SER A 198 10.03 9.14 -24.16
C SER A 198 10.21 7.62 -24.12
N GLY A 199 9.95 6.98 -22.97
CA GLY A 199 9.97 5.52 -22.86
C GLY A 199 9.00 4.87 -23.85
N THR A 200 9.25 3.62 -24.18
CA THR A 200 8.49 2.87 -25.19
C THR A 200 7.99 1.52 -24.71
N VAL A 201 8.45 1.07 -23.53
CA VAL A 201 8.13 -0.25 -22.99
C VAL A 201 6.78 -0.19 -22.26
N ARG A 202 5.84 -1.03 -22.66
CA ARG A 202 4.54 -1.20 -21.98
C ARG A 202 4.50 -2.55 -21.26
N PRO A 203 3.88 -2.63 -20.06
CA PRO A 203 3.59 -3.92 -19.46
C PRO A 203 2.52 -4.65 -20.29
N THR A 204 2.87 -5.77 -20.94
CA THR A 204 1.96 -6.52 -21.83
C THR A 204 1.45 -7.83 -21.22
N ASN A 205 2.19 -8.41 -20.25
CA ASN A 205 1.90 -9.72 -19.66
C ASN A 205 1.66 -9.62 -18.14
N GLY A 206 0.90 -8.60 -17.70
CA GLY A 206 0.55 -8.43 -16.29
C GLY A 206 -0.32 -9.58 -15.76
N VAL A 207 -0.35 -9.73 -14.43
CA VAL A 207 -1.12 -10.75 -13.69
C VAL A 207 -2.38 -10.12 -13.08
N ALA A 208 -3.51 -10.84 -13.07
CA ALA A 208 -4.73 -10.34 -12.41
C ALA A 208 -4.48 -10.15 -10.92
N GLY A 209 -5.17 -9.17 -10.30
CA GLY A 209 -5.08 -8.95 -8.86
C GLY A 209 -5.34 -10.24 -8.05
N THR A 210 -6.39 -10.97 -8.44
CA THR A 210 -6.80 -12.25 -7.84
C THR A 210 -5.81 -13.41 -8.00
N SER A 211 -4.72 -13.20 -8.73
CA SER A 211 -3.68 -14.19 -8.98
C SER A 211 -2.29 -13.69 -8.57
N LEU A 212 -2.22 -12.52 -7.92
CA LEU A 212 -0.95 -12.01 -7.38
C LEU A 212 -0.43 -12.94 -6.30
N TYR A 213 -1.28 -13.38 -5.38
CA TYR A 213 -0.85 -14.13 -4.21
C TYR A 213 -1.61 -15.43 -4.03
N THR A 214 -0.96 -16.41 -3.44
CA THR A 214 -1.61 -17.63 -2.95
C THR A 214 -1.33 -17.79 -1.47
N ARG A 215 -2.29 -18.39 -0.76
CA ARG A 215 -2.24 -18.58 0.69
C ARG A 215 -1.00 -19.36 1.17
N SER A 216 -0.46 -20.24 0.34
CA SER A 216 0.68 -21.12 0.67
C SER A 216 2.05 -20.58 0.22
N GLN A 217 2.12 -19.39 -0.38
CA GLN A 217 3.41 -18.82 -0.77
C GLN A 217 4.33 -18.65 0.47
N PRO A 218 5.63 -19.00 0.40
CA PRO A 218 6.54 -18.88 1.54
C PRO A 218 6.69 -17.45 2.09
N GLY A 219 6.39 -16.42 1.30
CA GLY A 219 6.36 -15.03 1.78
C GLY A 219 5.05 -14.62 2.46
N ILE A 220 3.99 -15.41 2.28
CA ILE A 220 2.67 -15.22 2.89
C ILE A 220 2.55 -16.01 4.19
N ILE A 221 3.07 -17.24 4.24
CA ILE A 221 3.26 -18.00 5.49
C ILE A 221 4.73 -17.85 5.89
N PHE A 222 5.02 -16.81 6.68
CA PHE A 222 6.37 -16.44 7.07
C PHE A 222 6.44 -16.11 8.56
N ASN A 223 7.23 -16.88 9.31
CA ASN A 223 7.46 -16.62 10.73
C ASN A 223 8.67 -15.69 10.92
N LEU A 224 8.42 -14.40 11.20
CA LEU A 224 9.49 -13.41 11.43
C LEU A 224 10.13 -13.49 12.83
N TYR A 225 9.71 -14.44 13.67
CA TYR A 225 10.27 -14.66 15.01
C TYR A 225 11.31 -15.78 15.05
N THR A 226 11.64 -16.38 13.91
CA THR A 226 12.72 -17.36 13.76
C THR A 226 13.92 -16.74 13.04
N SER A 227 14.98 -17.52 12.82
CA SER A 227 16.15 -17.06 12.06
C SER A 227 15.86 -17.02 10.56
N TYR A 228 16.16 -15.89 9.91
CA TYR A 228 16.09 -15.71 8.46
C TYR A 228 17.17 -14.72 8.01
N THR A 229 17.64 -14.91 6.78
CA THR A 229 18.61 -14.00 6.12
C THR A 229 18.03 -13.34 4.86
N SER A 230 16.88 -13.82 4.40
CA SER A 230 16.20 -13.35 3.19
C SER A 230 14.69 -13.53 3.32
N TYR A 231 13.94 -12.74 2.56
CA TYR A 231 12.50 -12.86 2.47
C TYR A 231 12.07 -13.36 1.08
N PRO A 232 11.34 -14.49 0.99
CA PRO A 232 10.86 -15.02 -0.29
C PRO A 232 9.66 -14.20 -0.78
N TYR A 233 9.91 -13.17 -1.60
CA TYR A 233 8.85 -12.29 -2.10
C TYR A 233 7.70 -13.06 -2.75
N PRO A 234 6.44 -12.81 -2.35
CA PRO A 234 5.29 -13.41 -2.99
C PRO A 234 4.97 -12.73 -4.34
N GLY A 235 4.13 -13.39 -5.14
CA GLY A 235 3.66 -12.89 -6.43
C GLY A 235 4.65 -12.97 -7.58
N PRO A 236 4.33 -12.34 -8.73
CA PRO A 236 5.06 -12.56 -9.97
C PRO A 236 6.52 -12.12 -9.87
N ALA A 237 7.34 -12.62 -10.79
CA ALA A 237 8.72 -12.17 -10.94
C ALA A 237 8.79 -10.66 -11.19
N LEU A 238 9.92 -10.05 -10.81
CA LEU A 238 10.16 -8.64 -11.07
C LEU A 238 10.19 -8.39 -12.59
N TRP A 239 9.37 -7.46 -13.04
CA TRP A 239 9.35 -6.96 -14.41
C TRP A 239 10.48 -5.94 -14.59
N THR A 240 11.55 -6.35 -15.26
CA THR A 240 12.76 -5.54 -15.44
C THR A 240 12.86 -4.87 -16.81
N ALA A 241 11.95 -5.17 -17.73
CA ALA A 241 12.06 -4.74 -19.13
C ALA A 241 11.98 -3.21 -19.31
N ALA A 242 11.42 -2.47 -18.34
CA ALA A 242 11.27 -1.02 -18.40
C ALA A 242 12.20 -0.23 -17.47
N ASN A 243 13.12 -0.90 -16.76
CA ASN A 243 14.05 -0.24 -15.83
C ASN A 243 15.15 0.53 -16.55
#